data_AF-A0A4Q5X7E2-F1
#
_entry.id   AF-A0A4Q5X7E2-F1
#
_cell.length_a   1.000
_cell.length_b   1.000
_cell.length_c   1.000
_cell.angle_alpha   90.00
_cell.angle_beta   90.00
_cell.angle_gamma   90.00
#
_symmetry.space_group_name_H-M   'P 1'
#
loop_
_entity.id
_entity.type
_entity.pdbx_description
1 polymer ?
#
loop_
_entity_poly.entity_id
_entity_poly.type
_entity_poly.pdbx_seq_one_letter_code
_entity_poly.pdbx_strand_id
1 'polypeptide(L)'
;MSLIGHAYLLPEAKIQALLQNPADVFGVIDGAYNAPEHGFVDLDKAWHCLHYLLSGSAQAGEGPLAFLLAGGTPVGDEDLGGAGPARVFGPPEVSVIAGALAEVSETTLLERLEVKKLEALGIYPGRWDHLNLKSDYELGYYFGPFRGLQRLTLRARDEGLGMILWIS
;
A
#
# COMPACT_ATOMS: atom_id res chain seq x y z
N MET A 1 13.92 12.97 5.93
CA MET A 1 12.50 12.85 5.56
C MET A 1 12.17 11.37 5.57
N SER A 2 11.02 10.94 6.09
CA SER A 2 10.63 9.52 6.08
C SER A 2 9.59 9.32 4.99
N LEU A 3 9.70 8.25 4.21
CA LEU A 3 8.71 7.83 3.23
C LEU A 3 7.64 6.98 3.91
N ILE A 4 6.38 7.41 3.83
CA ILE A 4 5.23 6.82 4.50
C ILE A 4 4.20 6.45 3.44
N GLY A 5 3.69 5.22 3.48
CA GLY A 5 2.73 4.72 2.49
C GLY A 5 1.28 4.88 2.95
N HIS A 6 0.37 5.16 2.03
CA HIS A 6 -1.04 5.34 2.35
C HIS A 6 -1.92 4.79 1.23
N ALA A 7 -3.09 4.26 1.61
CA ALA A 7 -4.13 3.84 0.68
C ALA A 7 -5.48 4.43 1.08
N TYR A 8 -6.22 4.95 0.11
CA TYR A 8 -7.55 5.56 0.33
C TYR A 8 -8.57 5.09 -0.71
N LEU A 9 -9.79 4.75 -0.29
CA LEU A 9 -10.86 4.35 -1.18
C LEU A 9 -11.48 5.54 -1.89
N LEU A 10 -11.77 5.37 -3.18
CA LEU A 10 -12.40 6.38 -4.01
C LEU A 10 -13.50 5.75 -4.87
N PRO A 11 -14.65 6.43 -5.05
CA PRO A 11 -15.59 6.06 -6.09
C PRO A 11 -14.94 6.15 -7.47
N GLU A 12 -15.34 5.28 -8.40
CA GLU A 12 -14.85 5.29 -9.79
C GLU A 12 -14.96 6.68 -10.44
N ALA A 13 -16.08 7.38 -10.22
CA ALA A 13 -16.27 8.73 -10.74
C ALA A 13 -15.22 9.74 -10.22
N LYS A 14 -14.76 9.58 -8.96
CA LYS A 14 -13.71 10.44 -8.39
C LYS A 14 -12.34 10.10 -8.97
N ILE A 15 -12.07 8.82 -9.25
CA ILE A 15 -10.86 8.38 -9.96
C ILE A 15 -10.83 8.98 -11.37
N GLN A 16 -11.92 8.87 -12.14
CA GLN A 16 -11.99 9.43 -13.49
C GLN A 16 -11.84 10.95 -13.49
N ALA A 17 -12.46 11.65 -12.53
CA ALA A 17 -12.30 13.09 -12.38
C ALA A 17 -10.85 13.47 -12.05
N LEU A 18 -10.19 12.70 -11.19
CA LEU A 18 -8.80 12.93 -10.79
C LEU A 18 -7.81 12.69 -11.94
N LEU A 19 -8.06 11.67 -12.78
CA LEU A 19 -7.27 11.42 -13.99
C LEU A 19 -7.42 12.54 -15.03
N GLN A 20 -8.57 13.21 -15.08
CA GLN A 20 -8.80 14.36 -15.96
C GLN A 20 -8.22 15.67 -15.39
N ASN A 21 -8.16 15.80 -14.06
CA ASN A 21 -7.62 16.97 -13.37
C ASN A 21 -6.64 16.56 -12.25
N PRO A 22 -5.39 16.18 -12.59
CA PRO A 22 -4.42 15.64 -11.61
C PRO A 22 -4.11 16.58 -10.44
N ALA A 23 -4.17 17.89 -10.65
CA ALA A 23 -3.92 18.90 -9.60
C ALA A 23 -4.86 18.77 -8.38
N ASP A 24 -6.02 18.12 -8.54
CA ASP A 24 -6.96 17.86 -7.43
C ASP A 24 -6.44 16.81 -6.43
N VAL A 25 -5.32 16.13 -6.72
CA VAL A 25 -4.75 15.06 -5.88
C VAL A 25 -4.46 15.53 -4.46
N PHE A 26 -3.96 16.75 -4.30
CA PHE A 26 -3.65 17.33 -2.99
C PHE A 26 -4.91 17.45 -2.13
N GLY A 27 -6.02 17.89 -2.71
CA GLY A 27 -7.30 17.98 -2.00
C GLY A 27 -7.87 16.61 -1.61
N VAL A 28 -7.61 15.58 -2.42
CA VAL A 28 -7.99 14.19 -2.08
C VAL A 28 -7.15 13.67 -0.92
N ILE A 29 -5.84 13.90 -0.94
CA ILE A 29 -4.90 13.49 0.11
C ILE A 29 -5.21 14.22 1.43
N ASP A 30 -5.41 15.53 1.39
CA ASP A 30 -5.81 16.32 2.56
C ASP A 30 -7.14 15.82 3.13
N GLY A 31 -8.10 15.50 2.27
CA GLY A 31 -9.37 14.89 2.67
C GLY A 31 -9.18 13.55 3.38
N ALA A 32 -8.31 12.69 2.86
CA ALA A 32 -8.02 11.38 3.43
C ALA A 32 -7.42 11.49 4.85
N TYR A 33 -6.54 12.47 5.10
CA TYR A 33 -5.96 12.68 6.44
C TYR A 33 -6.94 13.29 7.45
N ASN A 34 -7.79 14.22 7.01
CA ASN A 34 -8.67 14.97 7.91
C ASN A 34 -10.02 14.27 8.17
N ALA A 35 -10.43 13.35 7.29
CA ALA A 35 -11.67 12.57 7.44
C ALA A 35 -11.45 11.10 7.03
N PRO A 36 -10.59 10.34 7.76
CA PRO A 36 -10.23 8.96 7.40
C PRO A 36 -11.39 7.96 7.59
N GLU A 37 -12.52 8.40 8.15
CA GLU A 37 -13.66 7.52 8.40
C GLU A 37 -14.12 6.85 7.11
N HIS A 38 -13.99 5.52 7.10
CA HIS A 38 -14.45 4.64 6.05
C HIS A 38 -13.68 4.74 4.72
N GLY A 39 -12.37 4.56 4.76
CA GLY A 39 -11.65 4.15 3.56
C GLY A 39 -10.15 4.39 3.56
N PHE A 40 -9.50 4.58 4.71
CA PHE A 40 -8.09 4.93 4.77
C PHE A 40 -7.26 3.87 5.50
N VAL A 41 -6.07 3.58 4.98
CA VAL A 41 -5.04 2.77 5.65
C VAL A 41 -3.73 3.54 5.58
N ASP A 42 -3.19 3.83 6.76
CA ASP A 42 -1.81 4.28 6.93
C ASP A 42 -0.90 3.05 7.02
N LEU A 43 0.05 2.94 6.08
CA LEU A 43 1.05 1.89 6.04
C LEU A 43 2.30 2.26 6.85
N ASP A 44 2.39 3.50 7.32
CA ASP A 44 3.60 4.11 7.87
C ASP A 44 4.83 3.72 7.03
N LYS A 45 5.90 3.20 7.64
CA LYS A 45 7.10 2.73 6.95
C LYS A 45 7.03 1.26 6.54
N ALA A 46 5.90 0.60 6.76
CA ALA A 46 5.75 -0.82 6.48
C ALA A 46 5.57 -1.13 4.98
N TRP A 47 5.28 -0.13 4.15
CA TRP A 47 4.97 -0.32 2.71
C TRP A 47 5.99 -1.16 1.95
N HIS A 48 7.30 -0.93 2.14
CA HIS A 48 8.32 -1.64 1.36
C HIS A 48 8.50 -3.08 1.86
N CYS A 49 8.48 -3.28 3.18
CA CYS A 49 8.50 -4.59 3.78
C CYS A 49 7.30 -5.42 3.31
N LEU A 50 6.09 -4.87 3.39
CA LEU A 50 4.89 -5.53 2.91
C LEU A 50 4.96 -5.85 1.43
N HIS A 51 5.42 -4.91 0.60
CA HIS A 51 5.63 -5.16 -0.82
C HIS A 51 6.55 -6.36 -1.07
N TYR A 52 7.69 -6.43 -0.39
CA TYR A 52 8.63 -7.54 -0.52
C TYR A 52 8.02 -8.86 -0.02
N LEU A 53 7.35 -8.87 1.14
CA LEU A 53 6.76 -10.09 1.68
C LEU A 53 5.60 -10.61 0.82
N LEU A 54 4.84 -9.72 0.17
CA LEU A 54 3.72 -10.07 -0.69
C LEU A 54 4.19 -10.56 -2.07
N SER A 55 5.08 -9.80 -2.72
CA SER A 55 5.48 -10.02 -4.12
C SER A 55 6.78 -10.82 -4.29
N GLY A 56 7.62 -10.89 -3.26
CA GLY A 56 8.97 -11.44 -3.34
C GLY A 56 9.99 -10.52 -4.03
N SER A 57 9.61 -9.31 -4.43
CA SER A 57 10.49 -8.34 -5.12
C SER A 57 10.89 -7.18 -4.20
N ALA A 58 12.17 -6.79 -4.25
CA ALA A 58 12.69 -5.58 -3.59
C ALA A 58 12.51 -4.31 -4.43
N GLN A 59 12.02 -4.45 -5.66
CA GLN A 59 11.75 -3.37 -6.61
C GLN A 59 10.30 -3.48 -7.06
N ALA A 60 9.91 -2.82 -8.15
CA ALA A 60 8.67 -3.18 -8.82
C ALA A 60 8.63 -4.71 -9.09
N GLY A 61 7.46 -5.31 -8.91
CA GLY A 61 7.21 -6.73 -9.14
C GLY A 61 6.13 -6.93 -10.19
N GLU A 62 5.73 -8.18 -10.38
CA GLU A 62 4.64 -8.54 -11.28
C GLU A 62 3.42 -9.06 -10.52
N GLY A 63 2.25 -8.93 -11.15
CA GLY A 63 1.00 -9.45 -10.62
C GLY A 63 0.37 -8.60 -9.50
N PRO A 64 -0.79 -9.04 -8.98
CA PRO A 64 -1.62 -8.22 -8.11
C PRO A 64 -1.03 -7.99 -6.71
N LEU A 65 -0.13 -8.85 -6.24
CA LEU A 65 0.54 -8.69 -4.95
C LEU A 65 1.69 -7.66 -4.97
N ALA A 66 2.09 -7.18 -6.15
CA ALA A 66 3.09 -6.13 -6.31
C ALA A 66 2.49 -4.71 -6.30
N PHE A 67 1.18 -4.56 -6.04
CA PHE A 67 0.45 -3.29 -6.23
C PHE A 67 1.03 -2.10 -5.44
N LEU A 68 1.69 -2.37 -4.31
CA LEU A 68 2.33 -1.35 -3.48
C LEU A 68 3.43 -0.57 -4.22
N LEU A 69 4.10 -1.17 -5.22
CA LEU A 69 5.09 -0.51 -6.07
C LEU A 69 4.84 -0.63 -7.58
N ALA A 70 3.86 -1.42 -8.03
CA ALA A 70 3.58 -1.65 -9.44
C ALA A 70 2.08 -1.57 -9.77
N GLY A 71 1.74 -1.38 -11.05
CA GLY A 71 0.35 -1.29 -11.51
C GLY A 71 -0.33 0.04 -11.19
N GLY A 72 -1.64 0.11 -11.44
CA GLY A 72 -2.42 1.33 -11.31
C GLY A 72 -2.03 2.38 -12.36
N THR A 73 -2.80 3.47 -12.39
CA THR A 73 -2.56 4.60 -13.29
C THR A 73 -2.02 5.77 -12.47
N PRO A 74 -0.85 6.35 -12.83
CA PRO A 74 -0.35 7.57 -12.22
C PRO A 74 -1.35 8.72 -12.33
N VAL A 75 -1.52 9.47 -11.24
CA VAL A 75 -2.27 10.72 -11.20
C VAL A 75 -1.29 11.84 -11.43
N GLY A 76 -1.21 12.31 -12.68
CA GLY A 76 -0.26 13.34 -13.08
C GLY A 76 1.20 12.90 -12.94
N ASP A 77 2.07 13.89 -12.76
CA ASP A 77 3.52 13.74 -12.70
C ASP A 77 4.12 14.33 -11.40
N GLU A 78 3.25 14.76 -10.48
CA GLU A 78 3.64 15.42 -9.23
C GLU A 78 4.36 14.45 -8.29
N ASP A 79 5.55 14.83 -7.80
CA ASP A 79 6.21 14.10 -6.72
C ASP A 79 5.58 14.47 -5.37
N LEU A 80 5.02 13.49 -4.68
CA LEU A 80 4.30 13.67 -3.42
C LEU A 80 5.19 13.56 -2.17
N GLY A 81 6.51 13.47 -2.32
CA GLY A 81 7.43 13.40 -1.17
C GLY A 81 8.60 12.43 -1.35
N GLY A 82 8.80 11.87 -2.54
CA GLY A 82 10.05 11.20 -2.94
C GLY A 82 9.89 9.81 -3.55
N ALA A 83 8.68 9.32 -3.77
CA ALA A 83 8.41 8.02 -4.40
C ALA A 83 7.58 8.11 -5.68
N GLY A 84 7.45 9.32 -6.24
CA GLY A 84 6.70 9.57 -7.47
C GLY A 84 5.22 9.95 -7.24
N PRO A 85 4.42 10.00 -8.31
CA PRO A 85 3.02 10.37 -8.23
C PRO A 85 2.16 9.33 -7.52
N ALA A 86 1.01 9.78 -7.01
CA ALA A 86 -0.02 8.85 -6.56
C ALA A 86 -0.48 7.96 -7.71
N ARG A 87 -0.90 6.75 -7.39
CA ARG A 87 -1.45 5.80 -8.37
C ARG A 87 -2.86 5.43 -7.98
N VAL A 88 -3.77 5.45 -8.95
CA VAL A 88 -5.16 5.01 -8.78
C VAL A 88 -5.36 3.63 -9.38
N PHE A 89 -6.22 2.85 -8.75
CA PHE A 89 -6.65 1.53 -9.16
C PHE A 89 -8.18 1.54 -9.27
N GLY A 90 -8.71 1.20 -10.44
CA GLY A 90 -10.15 1.10 -10.63
C GLY A 90 -10.74 -0.11 -9.87
N PRO A 91 -12.08 -0.17 -9.67
CA PRO A 91 -12.75 -1.26 -8.99
C PRO A 91 -12.40 -2.66 -9.54
N PRO A 92 -12.27 -2.89 -10.87
CA PRO A 92 -11.84 -4.20 -11.36
C PRO A 92 -10.43 -4.57 -10.90
N GLU A 93 -9.49 -3.63 -10.88
CA GLU A 93 -8.11 -3.86 -10.42
C GLU A 93 -8.09 -4.12 -8.91
N VAL A 94 -8.81 -3.33 -8.13
CA VAL A 94 -8.91 -3.52 -6.67
C VAL A 94 -9.56 -4.86 -6.34
N SER A 95 -10.54 -5.32 -7.11
CA SER A 95 -11.16 -6.65 -6.95
C SER A 95 -10.14 -7.78 -7.14
N VAL A 96 -9.25 -7.68 -8.14
CA VAL A 96 -8.17 -8.65 -8.35
C VAL A 96 -7.15 -8.61 -7.20
N ILE A 97 -6.77 -7.41 -6.75
CA ILE A 97 -5.89 -7.23 -5.59
C ILE A 97 -6.52 -7.84 -4.33
N ALA A 98 -7.82 -7.60 -4.09
CA ALA A 98 -8.55 -8.13 -2.94
C ALA A 98 -8.58 -9.66 -2.94
N GLY A 99 -8.81 -10.27 -4.11
CA GLY A 99 -8.74 -11.72 -4.27
C GLY A 99 -7.36 -12.27 -3.94
N ALA A 100 -6.30 -11.66 -4.46
CA ALA A 100 -4.94 -12.11 -4.19
C ALA A 100 -4.52 -11.91 -2.73
N LEU A 101 -4.87 -10.78 -2.11
CA LEU A 101 -4.57 -10.49 -0.71
C LEU A 101 -5.33 -11.41 0.26
N ALA A 102 -6.52 -11.88 -0.09
CA ALA A 102 -7.31 -12.79 0.74
C ALA A 102 -6.65 -14.17 0.91
N GLU A 103 -5.85 -14.60 -0.07
CA GLU A 103 -5.11 -15.87 -0.04
C GLU A 103 -3.83 -15.81 0.82
N VAL A 104 -3.40 -14.60 1.22
CA VAL A 104 -2.20 -14.41 2.02
C VAL A 104 -2.55 -14.39 3.52
N SER A 105 -1.79 -15.14 4.31
CA SER A 105 -1.90 -15.14 5.78
C SER A 105 -0.70 -14.47 6.43
N GLU A 106 -0.86 -13.96 7.66
CA GLU A 106 0.27 -13.44 8.44
C GLU A 106 1.34 -14.50 8.71
N THR A 107 0.94 -15.77 8.85
CA THR A 107 1.88 -16.90 8.93
C THR A 107 2.75 -16.97 7.68
N THR A 108 2.16 -16.82 6.50
CA THR A 108 2.91 -16.80 5.23
C THR A 108 3.88 -15.61 5.16
N LEU A 109 3.45 -14.43 5.64
CA LEU A 109 4.33 -13.25 5.70
C LEU A 109 5.49 -13.47 6.68
N LEU A 110 5.22 -14.06 7.84
CA LEU A 110 6.24 -14.37 8.85
C LEU A 110 7.26 -15.40 8.35
N GLU A 111 6.82 -16.43 7.63
CA GLU A 111 7.71 -17.42 7.01
C GLU A 111 8.64 -16.80 5.95
N ARG A 112 8.18 -15.74 5.27
CA ARG A 112 8.97 -14.99 4.29
C ARG A 112 9.86 -13.91 4.91
N LEU A 113 9.64 -13.58 6.19
CA LEU A 113 10.33 -12.51 6.89
C LEU A 113 11.74 -12.95 7.31
N GLU A 114 12.70 -12.76 6.41
CA GLU A 114 14.12 -13.01 6.67
C GLU A 114 14.89 -11.69 6.84
N VAL A 115 15.14 -11.30 8.09
CA VAL A 115 15.83 -10.05 8.49
C VAL A 115 17.10 -9.80 7.69
N LYS A 116 17.94 -10.82 7.50
CA LYS A 116 19.20 -10.68 6.74
C LYS A 116 18.98 -10.36 5.26
N LYS A 117 17.91 -10.89 4.65
CA LYS A 117 17.55 -10.57 3.26
C LYS A 117 17.00 -9.16 3.16
N LEU A 118 16.14 -8.73 4.09
CA LEU A 118 15.62 -7.37 4.08
C LEU A 118 16.75 -6.33 4.16
N GLU A 119 17.73 -6.56 5.02
CA GLU A 119 18.91 -5.70 5.13
C GLU A 119 19.77 -5.74 3.84
N ALA A 120 20.07 -6.93 3.33
CA ALA A 120 20.90 -7.09 2.12
C ALA A 120 20.25 -6.49 0.86
N LEU A 121 18.92 -6.52 0.78
CA LEU A 121 18.15 -5.97 -0.33
C LEU A 121 17.85 -4.47 -0.17
N GLY A 122 18.26 -3.85 0.95
CA GLY A 122 18.00 -2.44 1.21
C GLY A 122 16.52 -2.11 1.36
N ILE A 123 15.72 -3.04 1.90
CA ILE A 123 14.28 -2.83 2.10
C ILE A 123 14.09 -1.71 3.13
N TYR A 124 13.28 -0.72 2.79
CA TYR A 124 12.94 0.40 3.67
C TYR A 124 12.09 -0.08 4.86
N PRO A 125 12.26 0.43 6.09
CA PRO A 125 13.09 1.58 6.48
C PRO A 125 14.57 1.28 6.76
N GLY A 126 15.02 0.03 6.58
CA GLY A 126 16.35 -0.44 6.97
C GLY A 126 16.47 -0.67 8.48
N ARG A 127 17.70 -0.93 8.96
CA ARG A 127 18.00 -1.26 10.37
C ARG A 127 17.23 -2.49 10.85
N TRP A 128 17.17 -3.51 10.00
CA TRP A 128 16.42 -4.75 10.28
C TRP A 128 17.06 -5.59 11.39
N ASP A 129 18.33 -5.36 11.68
CA ASP A 129 19.08 -5.99 12.78
C ASP A 129 18.48 -5.70 14.17
N HIS A 130 17.67 -4.65 14.29
CA HIS A 130 16.94 -4.31 15.52
C HIS A 130 15.57 -4.99 15.65
N LEU A 131 15.06 -5.65 14.59
CA LEU A 131 13.74 -6.27 14.60
C LEU A 131 13.74 -7.53 15.48
N ASN A 132 12.91 -7.53 16.53
CA ASN A 132 12.68 -8.68 17.37
C ASN A 132 11.49 -9.51 16.86
N LEU A 133 11.78 -10.61 16.15
CA LEU A 133 10.77 -11.54 15.63
C LEU A 133 9.95 -12.27 16.71
N LYS A 134 10.30 -12.13 18.00
CA LYS A 134 9.51 -12.66 19.13
C LYS A 134 8.59 -11.62 19.76
N SER A 135 8.64 -10.38 19.27
CA SER A 135 7.83 -9.26 19.77
C SER A 135 6.58 -9.11 18.90
N ASP A 136 5.43 -9.47 19.47
CA ASP A 136 4.13 -9.28 18.81
C ASP A 136 3.86 -7.81 18.49
N TYR A 137 4.42 -6.89 19.29
CA TYR A 137 4.32 -5.45 19.04
C TYR A 137 5.07 -5.04 17.76
N GLU A 138 6.31 -5.51 17.59
CA GLU A 138 7.11 -5.16 16.42
C GLU A 138 6.62 -5.86 15.15
N LEU A 139 6.20 -7.13 15.24
CA LEU A 139 5.52 -7.80 14.13
C LEU A 139 4.18 -7.11 13.82
N GLY A 140 3.45 -6.70 14.86
CA GLY A 140 2.19 -5.97 14.75
C GLY A 140 2.31 -4.65 14.00
N TYR A 141 3.46 -3.98 14.06
CA TYR A 141 3.74 -2.77 13.28
C TYR A 141 3.68 -3.03 11.76
N TYR A 142 4.20 -4.16 11.29
CA TYR A 142 4.18 -4.51 9.86
C TYR A 142 2.89 -5.22 9.45
N PHE A 143 2.37 -6.11 10.30
CA PHE A 143 1.18 -6.92 9.96
C PHE A 143 -0.14 -6.18 10.23
N GLY A 144 -0.14 -5.17 11.08
CA GLY A 144 -1.30 -4.28 11.29
C GLY A 144 -1.77 -3.61 9.99
N PRO A 145 -0.88 -2.93 9.26
CA PRO A 145 -1.22 -2.35 7.96
C PRO A 145 -1.60 -3.40 6.90
N PHE A 146 -1.00 -4.59 6.92
CA PHE A 146 -1.45 -5.71 6.06
C PHE A 146 -2.92 -6.09 6.31
N ARG A 147 -3.31 -6.28 7.58
CA ARG A 147 -4.73 -6.50 7.93
C ARG A 147 -5.61 -5.33 7.51
N GLY A 148 -5.08 -4.11 7.62
CA GLY A 148 -5.71 -2.89 7.13
C GLY A 148 -6.01 -2.98 5.64
N LEU A 149 -5.01 -3.29 4.82
CA LEU A 149 -5.12 -3.48 3.38
C LEU A 149 -6.13 -4.58 3.03
N GLN A 150 -6.07 -5.74 3.68
CA GLN A 150 -7.05 -6.81 3.44
C GLN A 150 -8.49 -6.32 3.65
N ARG A 151 -8.77 -5.68 4.80
CA ARG A 151 -10.10 -5.11 5.08
C ARG A 151 -10.49 -4.04 4.07
N LEU A 152 -9.55 -3.18 3.71
CA LEU A 152 -9.75 -2.06 2.79
C LEU A 152 -10.14 -2.56 1.39
N THR A 153 -9.36 -3.49 0.83
CA THR A 153 -9.57 -4.01 -0.53
C THR A 153 -10.79 -4.92 -0.61
N LEU A 154 -11.08 -5.70 0.44
CA LEU A 154 -12.32 -6.49 0.51
C LEU A 154 -13.55 -5.59 0.49
N ARG A 155 -13.55 -4.52 1.31
CA ARG A 155 -14.63 -3.55 1.31
C ARG A 155 -14.78 -2.85 -0.04
N ALA A 156 -13.67 -2.46 -0.65
CA ALA A 156 -13.67 -1.84 -1.97
C ALA A 156 -14.29 -2.75 -3.04
N ARG A 157 -13.93 -4.04 -3.02
CA ARG A 157 -14.52 -5.05 -3.89
C ARG A 157 -16.03 -5.16 -3.69
N ASP A 158 -16.48 -5.25 -2.44
CA ASP A 158 -17.89 -5.46 -2.10
C ASP A 158 -18.76 -4.21 -2.39
N GLU A 159 -18.18 -3.00 -2.29
CA GLU A 159 -18.85 -1.72 -2.58
C GLU A 159 -18.64 -1.22 -4.01
N GLY A 160 -17.83 -1.90 -4.83
CA GLY A 160 -17.49 -1.47 -6.19
C GLY A 160 -16.67 -0.17 -6.24
N LEU A 161 -15.81 0.06 -5.24
CA LEU A 161 -14.93 1.21 -5.14
C LEU A 161 -13.54 0.91 -5.70
N GLY A 162 -12.86 1.95 -6.18
CA GLY A 162 -11.44 1.91 -6.47
C GLY A 162 -10.62 2.44 -5.29
N MET A 163 -9.33 2.67 -5.53
CA MET A 163 -8.37 3.07 -4.51
C MET A 163 -7.30 4.01 -5.08
N ILE A 164 -6.84 4.97 -4.30
CA ILE A 164 -5.60 5.73 -4.54
C ILE A 164 -4.53 5.29 -3.55
N LEU A 165 -3.30 5.16 -4.01
CA LEU A 165 -2.11 4.79 -3.25
C LEU A 165 -1.03 5.85 -3.46
N TRP A 166 -0.40 6.31 -2.39
CA TRP A 166 0.75 7.22 -2.47
C TRP A 166 1.78 6.92 -1.38
N ILE A 167 3.02 7.34 -1.65
CA ILE A 167 4.13 7.28 -0.71
C ILE A 167 4.72 8.68 -0.63
N SER A 168 4.75 9.28 0.56
CA SER A 168 5.11 10.68 0.83
C SER A 168 5.95 10.84 2.09
#